data_AF-A0A955RQJ3-F1
#
_entry.id   AF-A0A955RQJ3-F1
#
_cell.length_a   1.000
_cell.length_b   1.000
_cell.length_c   1.000
_cell.angle_alpha   90.00
_cell.angle_beta   90.00
_cell.angle_gamma   90.00
#
_symmetry.space_group_name_H-M   'P 1'
#
loop_
_entity.id
_entity.type
_entity.pdbx_description
1 polymer ?
#
loop_
_entity_poly.entity_id
_entity_poly.type
_entity_poly.pdbx_seq_one_letter_code
_entity_poly.pdbx_strand_id
1 'polypeptide(L)'
;MKNKPFVLEIALSVFLVGLTLLFLNPLQAIWMPTMFMSMVLVGFIVAFVVFSAFIWRESDGDERDMHHRLMAGRFGFLSGCAVLVGAIIYQSLQHQLDPWLLMVLIVMVLSKLISRIALEKHC
;
A
#
# COMPACT_ATOMS: atom_id res chain seq x y z
N MET A 1 -26.00 -2.30 7.75
CA MET A 1 -25.01 -1.25 8.10
C MET A 1 -23.71 -1.90 8.62
N LYS A 2 -22.86 -2.47 7.76
CA LYS A 2 -21.69 -3.24 8.22
C LYS A 2 -20.44 -3.11 7.31
N ASN A 3 -20.19 -1.94 6.68
CA ASN A 3 -19.13 -1.82 5.65
C ASN A 3 -18.11 -0.69 5.92
N LYS A 4 -18.10 -0.09 7.12
CA LYS A 4 -17.15 0.99 7.44
C LYS A 4 -15.65 0.60 7.34
N PRO A 5 -15.20 -0.60 7.77
CA PRO A 5 -13.77 -0.94 7.66
C PRO A 5 -13.36 -1.28 6.21
N PHE A 6 -14.27 -1.86 5.42
CA PHE A 6 -13.99 -2.26 4.03
C PHE A 6 -13.84 -1.07 3.09
N VAL A 7 -14.78 -0.12 3.14
CA VAL A 7 -14.71 1.11 2.32
C VAL A 7 -13.45 1.92 2.67
N LEU A 8 -13.04 1.89 3.94
CA LEU A 8 -11.85 2.57 4.41
C LEU A 8 -10.55 1.88 3.95
N GLU A 9 -10.48 0.55 3.89
CA GLU A 9 -9.34 -0.17 3.29
C GLU A 9 -9.18 0.16 1.80
N ILE A 10 -10.28 0.19 1.04
CA ILE A 10 -10.26 0.56 -0.38
C ILE A 10 -9.80 2.01 -0.52
N ALA A 11 -10.36 2.93 0.27
CA ALA A 11 -9.96 4.34 0.25
C ALA A 11 -8.48 4.52 0.58
N LEU A 12 -7.94 3.83 1.59
CA LEU A 12 -6.52 3.87 1.96
C LEU A 12 -5.63 3.29 0.86
N SER A 13 -6.04 2.19 0.22
CA SER A 13 -5.27 1.57 -0.86
C SER A 13 -5.22 2.47 -2.09
N VAL A 14 -6.35 3.06 -2.47
CA VAL A 14 -6.44 4.02 -3.58
C VAL A 14 -5.63 5.28 -3.26
N PHE A 15 -5.70 5.77 -2.02
CA PHE A 15 -4.89 6.89 -1.56
C PHE A 15 -3.39 6.58 -1.64
N LEU A 16 -2.96 5.40 -1.20
CA LEU A 16 -1.56 4.96 -1.27
C LEU A 16 -1.08 4.83 -2.73
N VAL A 17 -1.89 4.26 -3.62
CA VAL A 17 -1.59 4.18 -5.06
C VAL A 17 -1.50 5.58 -5.67
N GLY A 18 -2.44 6.49 -5.36
CA GLY A 18 -2.39 7.87 -5.82
C GLY A 18 -1.13 8.60 -5.36
N LEU A 19 -0.71 8.38 -4.12
CA LEU A 19 0.51 8.96 -3.57
C LEU A 19 1.77 8.36 -4.22
N THR A 20 1.75 7.06 -4.52
CA THR A 20 2.83 6.37 -5.26
C THR A 20 2.95 6.89 -6.70
N LEU A 21 1.81 7.13 -7.37
CA LEU A 21 1.77 7.72 -8.71
C LEU A 21 2.36 9.13 -8.72
N LEU A 22 2.18 9.90 -7.65
CA LEU A 22 2.78 11.23 -7.50
C LEU A 22 4.32 11.20 -7.52
N PHE A 23 4.92 10.08 -7.12
CA PHE A 23 6.36 9.84 -7.21
C PHE A 23 6.84 9.39 -8.60
N LEU A 24 5.97 9.13 -9.58
CA LEU A 24 6.44 8.78 -10.93
C LEU A 24 7.01 10.01 -11.64
N ASN A 25 8.20 9.82 -12.21
CA ASN A 25 9.06 10.81 -12.88
C ASN A 25 8.38 11.90 -13.74
N PRO A 26 7.28 11.66 -14.50
CA PRO A 26 6.60 12.74 -15.20
C PRO A 26 5.99 13.82 -14.29
N LEU A 27 5.65 13.51 -13.03
CA LEU A 27 5.08 14.48 -12.06
C LEU A 27 6.15 15.18 -11.21
N GLN A 28 7.32 14.57 -11.04
CA GLN A 28 8.45 15.17 -10.31
C GLN A 28 9.03 16.38 -11.05
N ALA A 29 9.04 16.35 -12.39
CA ALA A 29 9.56 17.42 -13.24
C ALA A 29 8.70 18.69 -13.19
N ILE A 30 7.42 18.58 -12.82
CA ILE A 30 6.46 19.69 -12.86
C ILE A 30 6.44 20.47 -11.52
N TRP A 31 6.97 19.90 -10.42
CA TRP A 31 6.64 20.32 -9.03
C TRP A 31 7.82 20.69 -8.11
N MET A 32 9.07 20.88 -8.58
CA MET A 32 10.21 21.06 -7.66
C MET A 32 10.22 22.41 -6.90
N PRO A 33 9.93 22.38 -5.58
CA PRO A 33 10.91 22.74 -4.56
C PRO A 33 11.27 21.56 -3.64
N THR A 34 12.54 21.46 -3.24
CA THR A 34 13.12 20.37 -2.43
C THR A 34 12.42 20.12 -1.09
N MET A 35 11.76 21.13 -0.52
CA MET A 35 11.00 21.01 0.73
C MET A 35 9.65 20.27 0.56
N PHE A 36 9.08 20.28 -0.65
CA PHE A 36 7.79 19.61 -0.91
C PHE A 36 7.96 18.09 -1.05
N MET A 37 9.05 17.64 -1.69
CA MET A 37 9.35 16.20 -1.84
C MET A 37 9.49 15.49 -0.49
N SER A 38 10.21 16.08 0.46
CA SER A 38 10.39 15.49 1.79
C SER A 38 9.07 15.38 2.56
N MET A 39 8.18 16.37 2.40
CA MET A 39 6.85 16.34 3.01
C MET A 39 5.96 15.23 2.41
N VAL A 40 5.99 15.06 1.08
CA VAL A 40 5.27 13.98 0.39
C VAL A 40 5.81 12.60 0.81
N LEU A 41 7.13 12.46 0.99
CA LEU A 41 7.74 11.22 1.47
C LEU A 41 7.31 10.87 2.90
N VAL A 42 7.27 11.85 3.80
CA VAL A 42 6.73 11.63 5.15
C VAL A 42 5.26 11.22 5.09
N GLY A 43 4.46 11.88 4.25
CA GLY A 43 3.06 11.52 4.03
C GLY A 43 2.89 10.08 3.51
N PHE A 44 3.77 9.65 2.61
CA PHE A 44 3.81 8.28 2.10
C PHE A 44 4.09 7.24 3.18
N ILE A 45 5.10 7.49 4.02
CA ILE A 45 5.43 6.61 5.14
C ILE A 45 4.24 6.50 6.09
N VAL A 46 3.63 7.63 6.47
CA VAL A 46 2.48 7.64 7.38
C VAL A 46 1.30 6.87 6.77
N ALA A 47 0.98 7.12 5.50
CA ALA A 47 -0.09 6.40 4.79
C ALA A 47 0.17 4.89 4.76
N PHE A 48 1.41 4.48 4.52
CA PHE A 48 1.79 3.07 4.52
C PHE A 48 1.67 2.42 5.90
N VAL A 49 2.11 3.10 6.96
CA VAL A 49 1.99 2.60 8.35
C VAL A 49 0.52 2.44 8.73
N VAL A 50 -0.32 3.43 8.42
CA VAL A 50 -1.76 3.36 8.66
C VAL A 50 -2.39 2.20 7.89
N PHE A 51 -2.08 2.07 6.60
CA PHE A 51 -2.56 0.96 5.78
C PHE A 51 -2.16 -0.42 6.33
N SER A 52 -0.91 -0.56 6.77
CA SER A 52 -0.39 -1.79 7.37
C SER A 52 -1.09 -2.15 8.68
N ALA A 53 -1.34 -1.15 9.54
CA ALA A 53 -2.07 -1.33 10.79
C ALA A 53 -3.54 -1.75 10.56
N PHE A 54 -4.17 -1.27 9.49
CA PHE A 54 -5.51 -1.69 9.11
C PHE A 54 -5.56 -3.13 8.61
N ILE A 55 -4.62 -3.54 7.74
CA ILE A 55 -4.51 -4.94 7.28
C ILE A 55 -4.35 -5.89 8.48
N TRP A 56 -3.64 -5.47 9.52
CA TRP A 56 -3.43 -6.28 10.72
C TRP A 56 -4.70 -6.47 11.56
N ARG A 57 -5.63 -5.49 11.55
CA ARG A 57 -6.85 -5.53 12.38
C ARG A 57 -7.96 -6.39 11.81
N GLU A 58 -7.80 -6.92 10.60
CA GLU A 58 -8.78 -7.82 10.02
C GLU A 58 -8.76 -9.18 10.75
N SER A 59 -9.79 -9.43 11.56
CA SER A 59 -9.99 -10.68 12.29
C SER A 59 -11.04 -11.53 11.57
N ASP A 60 -10.67 -12.75 11.19
CA ASP A 60 -11.59 -13.68 10.55
C ASP A 60 -12.41 -14.46 11.61
N GLY A 61 -13.58 -14.93 11.21
CA GLY A 61 -14.43 -15.80 12.02
C GLY A 61 -13.83 -17.20 12.17
N ASP A 62 -14.16 -17.86 13.29
CA ASP A 62 -13.60 -19.10 13.82
C ASP A 62 -13.70 -20.33 12.87
N GLU A 63 -12.64 -20.59 12.08
CA GLU A 63 -12.29 -21.89 11.49
C GLU A 63 -10.75 -22.03 11.43
N ARG A 64 -10.15 -22.76 12.38
CA ARG A 64 -8.69 -22.77 12.65
C ARG A 64 -7.76 -22.91 11.43
N ASP A 65 -8.08 -23.75 10.46
CA ASP A 65 -7.21 -23.98 9.29
C ASP A 65 -7.28 -22.83 8.26
N MET A 66 -8.44 -22.18 8.16
CA MET A 66 -8.62 -21.00 7.30
C MET A 66 -7.84 -19.81 7.86
N HIS A 67 -7.85 -19.65 9.18
CA HIS A 67 -7.13 -18.60 9.90
C HIS A 67 -5.63 -18.59 9.63
N HIS A 68 -4.98 -19.76 9.69
CA HIS A 68 -3.53 -19.84 9.48
C HIS A 68 -3.12 -19.51 8.03
N ARG A 69 -3.89 -19.95 7.04
CA ARG A 69 -3.63 -19.60 5.63
C ARG A 69 -3.84 -18.12 5.35
N LEU A 70 -4.90 -17.52 5.90
CA LEU A 70 -5.19 -16.09 5.74
C LEU A 70 -4.13 -15.22 6.42
N MET A 71 -3.71 -15.59 7.63
CA MET A 71 -2.59 -14.96 8.33
C MET A 71 -1.30 -15.03 7.50
N ALA A 72 -0.88 -16.21 7.04
CA ALA A 72 0.34 -16.36 6.24
C ALA A 72 0.34 -15.49 4.97
N GLY A 73 -0.80 -15.43 4.27
CA GLY A 73 -0.96 -14.54 3.11
C GLY A 73 -0.88 -13.04 3.47
N ARG A 74 -1.46 -12.63 4.61
CA ARG A 74 -1.38 -11.24 5.11
C ARG A 74 0.06 -10.85 5.46
N PHE A 75 0.79 -11.71 6.17
CA PHE A 75 2.20 -11.48 6.52
C PHE A 75 3.10 -11.43 5.30
N GLY A 76 2.88 -12.29 4.30
CA GLY A 76 3.62 -12.25 3.03
C GLY A 76 3.43 -10.93 2.29
N PHE A 77 2.20 -10.44 2.20
CA PHE A 77 1.92 -9.14 1.59
C PHE A 77 2.54 -7.98 2.38
N LEU A 78 2.39 -7.96 3.71
CA LEU A 78 2.93 -6.89 4.56
C LEU A 78 4.46 -6.83 4.52
N SER A 79 5.14 -7.99 4.58
CA SER A 79 6.60 -8.05 4.49
C SER A 79 7.09 -7.59 3.12
N GLY A 80 6.44 -7.99 2.03
CA GLY A 80 6.77 -7.52 0.68
C GLY A 80 6.63 -6.00 0.54
N CYS A 81 5.52 -5.42 1.01
CA CYS A 81 5.35 -3.97 0.99
C CYS A 81 6.35 -3.24 1.90
N ALA A 82 6.67 -3.79 3.09
CA ALA A 82 7.63 -3.17 4.00
C ALA A 82 9.04 -3.09 3.38
N VAL A 83 9.47 -4.14 2.68
CA VAL A 83 10.75 -4.14 1.96
C VAL A 83 10.74 -3.12 0.82
N LEU A 84 9.67 -3.06 0.01
CA LEU A 84 9.54 -2.09 -1.08
C LEU A 84 9.54 -0.65 -0.57
N VAL A 85 8.80 -0.36 0.50
CA VAL A 85 8.77 0.97 1.12
C VAL A 85 10.13 1.33 1.68
N GLY A 86 10.81 0.41 2.37
CA GLY A 86 12.19 0.63 2.85
C GLY A 86 13.16 0.97 1.71
N ALA A 87 13.06 0.26 0.59
CA ALA A 87 13.87 0.51 -0.60
C ALA A 87 13.55 1.86 -1.26
N ILE A 88 12.27 2.25 -1.34
CA ILE A 88 11.83 3.56 -1.82
C ILE A 88 12.39 4.68 -0.93
N ILE A 89 12.37 4.53 0.40
CA ILE A 89 12.95 5.50 1.33
C ILE A 89 14.45 5.65 1.07
N TYR A 90 15.17 4.53 0.99
CA TYR A 90 16.61 4.52 0.74
C TYR A 90 16.96 5.21 -0.60
N GLN A 91 16.27 4.85 -1.68
CA GLN A 91 16.48 5.45 -3.00
C GLN A 91 16.07 6.93 -3.07
N SER A 92 15.01 7.31 -2.35
CA SER A 92 14.58 8.71 -2.29
C SER A 92 15.58 9.59 -1.58
N LEU A 93 16.26 9.10 -0.54
CA LEU A 93 17.35 9.86 0.11
C LEU A 93 18.53 10.09 -0.85
N GLN A 94 18.77 9.15 -1.76
CA GLN A 94 19.79 9.27 -2.81
C GLN A 94 19.32 10.10 -4.01
N HIS A 95 18.08 10.61 -4.01
CA HIS A 95 17.45 11.30 -5.13
C HIS A 95 17.47 10.50 -6.45
N GLN A 96 17.63 9.19 -6.36
CA GLN A 96 17.67 8.25 -7.50
C GLN A 96 16.55 7.24 -7.32
N LEU A 97 15.32 7.73 -7.43
CA LEU A 97 14.13 6.91 -7.25
C LEU A 97 13.82 6.17 -8.55
N ASP A 98 13.98 4.85 -8.54
CA ASP A 98 13.69 3.99 -9.69
C ASP A 98 12.15 3.81 -9.82
N PRO A 99 11.56 4.23 -10.96
CA PRO A 99 10.13 4.03 -11.24
C PRO A 99 9.66 2.59 -11.12
N TRP A 100 10.56 1.61 -11.32
CA TRP A 100 10.20 0.20 -11.25
C TRP A 100 9.72 -0.21 -9.85
N LEU A 101 10.34 0.30 -8.79
CA LEU A 101 9.91 0.00 -7.41
C LEU A 101 8.49 0.50 -7.13
N LEU A 102 8.16 1.68 -7.65
CA LEU A 102 6.81 2.23 -7.55
C LEU A 102 5.80 1.37 -8.31
N MET A 103 6.14 0.94 -9.54
CA MET A 103 5.26 0.09 -10.34
C MET A 103 4.99 -1.25 -9.67
N VAL A 104 6.00 -1.88 -9.08
CA VAL A 104 5.84 -3.15 -8.33
C VAL A 104 4.88 -2.96 -7.16
N LEU A 105 5.04 -1.88 -6.39
CA LEU A 105 4.16 -1.58 -5.26
C LEU A 105 2.71 -1.37 -5.72
N ILE A 106 2.50 -0.63 -6.82
CA ILE A 106 1.17 -0.40 -7.40
C ILE A 106 0.53 -1.72 -7.83
N VAL A 107 1.26 -2.57 -8.55
CA VAL A 107 0.74 -3.86 -9.03
C VAL A 107 0.37 -4.78 -7.87
N MET A 108 1.19 -4.85 -6.80
CA MET A 108 0.86 -5.62 -5.60
C MET A 108 -0.43 -5.13 -4.93
N VAL A 109 -0.56 -3.82 -4.71
CA VAL A 109 -1.75 -3.23 -4.07
C VAL A 109 -3.00 -3.43 -4.93
N LEU A 110 -2.90 -3.21 -6.24
CA LEU A 110 -4.01 -3.44 -7.17
C LEU A 110 -4.42 -4.91 -7.22
N SER A 111 -3.47 -5.84 -7.26
CA SER A 111 -3.77 -7.28 -7.24
C SER A 111 -4.55 -7.66 -5.98
N LYS A 112 -4.16 -7.15 -4.80
CA LYS A 112 -4.89 -7.39 -3.55
C LYS A 112 -6.29 -6.79 -3.57
N LEU A 113 -6.45 -5.57 -4.09
CA LEU A 113 -7.75 -4.93 -4.26
C LEU A 113 -8.68 -5.70 -5.19
N ILE A 114 -8.16 -6.17 -6.34
CA ILE A 114 -8.94 -6.95 -7.30
C ILE A 114 -9.41 -8.27 -6.67
N SER A 115 -8.51 -8.99 -5.98
CA SER A 115 -8.86 -10.24 -5.29
C SER A 115 -9.96 -10.01 -4.24
N ARG A 116 -9.91 -8.88 -3.52
CA ARG A 116 -10.94 -8.47 -2.56
C ARG A 116 -12.29 -8.21 -3.20
N ILE A 117 -12.33 -7.41 -4.27
CA ILE A 117 -13.57 -7.08 -4.99
C ILE A 117 -14.16 -8.35 -5.61
N ALA A 118 -13.32 -9.24 -6.15
CA ALA A 118 -13.76 -10.51 -6.70
C ALA A 118 -14.40 -11.41 -5.63
N LEU A 119 -13.79 -11.50 -4.44
CA LEU A 119 -14.35 -12.26 -3.31
C LEU A 119 -15.70 -11.71 -2.84
N GLU A 120 -15.86 -10.39 -2.78
CA GLU A 120 -17.15 -9.77 -2.42
C GLU A 120 -18.23 -10.05 -3.47
N LYS A 121 -17.87 -10.09 -4.76
CA LYS A 121 -18.83 -10.33 -5.85
C LYS A 121 -19.33 -11.78 -5.93
N HIS A 122 -18.62 -12.72 -5.31
CA HIS A 122 -18.94 -14.15 -5.32
C HIS A 122 -19.68 -14.65 -4.06
N CYS A 123 -19.97 -13.77 -3.09
CA CYS A 123 -20.77 -14.03 -1.89
C CYS A 123 -22.08 -13.23 -1.92
#